data_AF-A0A2R6RJN4-F1
#
_entry.id   AF-A0A2R6RJN4-F1
#
_cell.length_a   1.000
_cell.length_b   1.000
_cell.length_c   1.000
_cell.angle_alpha   90.00
_cell.angle_beta   90.00
_cell.angle_gamma   90.00
#
_symmetry.space_group_name_H-M   'P 1'
#
loop_
_entity.id
_entity.type
_entity.pdbx_description
1 polymer ?
#
loop_
_entity_poly.entity_id
_entity_poly.type
_entity_poly.pdbx_seq_one_letter_code
_entity_poly.pdbx_strand_id
1 'polypeptide(L)'
;MYGKLKRSAFGAANKDKAWNGNPEKEACVTSANLSSTLEKLYVWERKLYKEVKVEERLRVIYDKEWKKLKELDDRGAESSKIDATHDSIKKLLPKIKVSVSTVDAISRRIHKLRDEELQSQLNALIHRFMGMWKFMVECHQKQLKATLEARTHVQLAKASTERNSSIEATQRLEMEILNWAAGFSDWVNTQKAFVKFLNGCLMKCLLQEPEETPDGIAPFSPTRLGAPSIFITCNDWQRAIENVSETEVSKAMHDFASMLHQLHEKLDEERHQRLKVEYLSKLLEKRVKSLCRERGINLDSEGTTECGIVHADLDSMKNRLDEEKTRHEEAIKQVNDAASQGLRAGLIRVFKALDIFSLEMLKSYEQVRIPNGE
;
A
#
# COMPACT_ATOMS: atom_id res chain seq x y z
N MET A 1 -43.79 -11.96 12.84
CA MET A 1 -43.24 -11.18 13.96
C MET A 1 -42.00 -10.43 13.49
N TYR A 2 -42.11 -9.17 13.09
CA TYR A 2 -41.03 -8.19 13.25
C TYR A 2 -41.70 -6.82 13.33
N GLY A 3 -41.94 -6.40 14.57
CA GLY A 3 -42.34 -5.06 14.92
C GLY A 3 -41.10 -4.23 15.27
N LYS A 4 -41.22 -2.92 15.05
CA LYS A 4 -40.32 -1.85 15.46
C LYS A 4 -38.97 -1.77 14.72
N LEU A 5 -39.02 -1.23 13.51
CA LEU A 5 -37.89 -0.45 12.98
C LEU A 5 -37.91 0.94 13.64
N LYS A 6 -36.97 1.17 14.55
CA LYS A 6 -36.68 2.49 15.11
C LYS A 6 -35.93 3.32 14.06
N ARG A 7 -36.47 4.52 13.86
CA ARG A 7 -36.02 5.63 13.01
C ARG A 7 -34.52 5.91 13.13
N SER A 8 -33.87 6.15 11.99
CA SER A 8 -32.71 7.03 11.89
C SER A 8 -32.91 7.95 10.69
N ALA A 9 -32.92 9.26 10.95
CA ALA A 9 -33.11 10.30 9.96
C ALA A 9 -31.75 10.64 9.32
N PHE A 10 -31.64 10.58 7.99
CA PHE A 10 -30.55 11.26 7.29
C PHE A 10 -31.02 11.89 5.98
N GLY A 11 -30.46 13.08 5.75
CA GLY A 11 -30.97 14.12 4.86
C GLY A 11 -30.74 13.85 3.38
N ALA A 12 -31.51 14.59 2.59
CA ALA A 12 -31.57 14.52 1.15
C ALA A 12 -30.35 15.17 0.46
N ALA A 13 -29.93 14.57 -0.66
CA ALA A 13 -29.39 15.31 -1.79
C ALA A 13 -29.89 14.63 -3.08
N ASN A 14 -30.65 15.41 -3.86
CA ASN A 14 -31.24 15.02 -5.14
C ASN A 14 -30.21 15.19 -6.26
N LYS A 15 -30.18 14.27 -7.23
CA LYS A 15 -29.85 14.56 -8.63
C LYS A 15 -30.39 13.45 -9.52
N ASP A 16 -31.47 13.80 -10.20
CA ASP A 16 -32.18 13.01 -11.19
C ASP A 16 -31.32 12.78 -12.44
N LYS A 17 -31.21 11.52 -12.86
CA LYS A 17 -31.12 11.12 -14.28
C LYS A 17 -31.93 9.84 -14.45
N ALA A 18 -33.05 9.98 -15.15
CA ALA A 18 -33.86 8.86 -15.61
C ALA A 18 -33.08 8.09 -16.69
N TRP A 19 -32.94 6.78 -16.52
CA TRP A 19 -32.50 5.89 -17.59
C TRP A 19 -33.51 4.77 -17.70
N ASN A 20 -34.33 4.84 -18.76
CA ASN A 20 -35.15 3.74 -19.24
C ASN A 20 -34.26 2.86 -20.12
N GLY A 21 -34.11 1.59 -19.76
CA GLY A 21 -33.40 0.58 -20.54
C GLY A 21 -33.80 -0.81 -20.06
N ASN A 22 -34.40 -1.58 -20.95
CA ASN A 22 -34.98 -2.91 -20.76
C ASN A 22 -33.88 -3.94 -20.38
N PRO A 23 -34.07 -4.87 -19.42
CA PRO A 23 -33.00 -5.72 -18.91
C PRO A 23 -33.05 -7.11 -19.54
N GLU A 24 -32.87 -7.23 -20.85
CA GLU A 24 -32.72 -8.56 -21.46
C GLU A 24 -31.65 -8.53 -22.54
N LYS A 25 -30.64 -9.39 -22.35
CA LYS A 25 -29.46 -9.68 -23.19
C LYS A 25 -28.24 -8.80 -22.99
N GLU A 26 -27.44 -9.20 -22.01
CA GLU A 26 -25.98 -9.29 -22.20
C GLU A 26 -25.46 -10.47 -21.37
N ALA A 27 -25.63 -11.67 -21.92
CA ALA A 27 -24.86 -12.84 -21.52
C ALA A 27 -23.49 -12.72 -22.20
N CYS A 28 -22.58 -11.98 -21.58
CA CYS A 28 -21.15 -12.18 -21.78
C CYS A 28 -20.63 -12.95 -20.57
N VAL A 29 -20.08 -14.14 -20.81
CA VAL A 29 -19.34 -14.91 -19.81
C VAL A 29 -18.04 -14.16 -19.52
N THR A 30 -18.14 -13.04 -18.81
CA THR A 30 -17.01 -12.49 -18.07
C THR A 30 -16.85 -13.38 -16.85
N SER A 31 -15.71 -14.05 -16.71
CA SER A 31 -15.36 -14.73 -15.47
C SER A 31 -15.66 -13.77 -14.31
N ALA A 32 -16.54 -14.19 -13.39
CA ALA A 32 -16.97 -13.37 -12.29
C ALA A 32 -15.73 -13.00 -11.45
N ASN A 33 -15.23 -11.79 -11.63
CA ASN A 33 -14.13 -11.25 -10.85
C ASN A 33 -14.69 -10.35 -9.74
N LEU A 34 -13.89 -10.12 -8.70
CA LEU A 34 -14.30 -9.38 -7.51
C LEU A 34 -14.91 -8.01 -7.83
N SER A 35 -14.33 -7.29 -8.81
CA SER A 35 -14.83 -5.99 -9.25
C SER A 35 -16.25 -6.07 -9.79
N SER A 36 -16.54 -7.05 -10.65
CA SER A 36 -17.89 -7.25 -11.21
C SER A 36 -18.93 -7.57 -10.14
N THR A 37 -18.56 -8.34 -9.11
CA THR A 37 -19.46 -8.66 -7.98
C THR A 37 -19.77 -7.43 -7.14
N LEU A 38 -18.74 -6.62 -6.84
CA LEU A 38 -18.90 -5.37 -6.10
C LEU A 38 -19.76 -4.36 -6.87
N GLU A 39 -19.60 -4.28 -8.19
CA GLU A 39 -20.43 -3.41 -9.04
C GLU A 39 -21.89 -3.87 -9.05
N LYS A 40 -22.14 -5.19 -9.19
CA LYS A 40 -23.50 -5.74 -9.07
C LYS A 40 -24.11 -5.42 -7.71
N LEU A 41 -23.36 -5.62 -6.62
CA LEU A 41 -23.81 -5.28 -5.26
C LEU A 41 -24.21 -3.82 -5.15
N TYR A 42 -23.36 -2.91 -5.63
CA TYR A 42 -23.65 -1.47 -5.64
C TYR A 42 -24.93 -1.12 -6.41
N VAL A 43 -25.15 -1.72 -7.60
CA VAL A 43 -26.38 -1.50 -8.38
C VAL A 43 -27.61 -1.97 -7.62
N TRP A 44 -27.56 -3.14 -7.00
CA TRP A 44 -28.68 -3.68 -6.23
C TRP A 44 -28.93 -2.90 -4.95
N GLU A 45 -27.90 -2.44 -4.25
CA GLU A 45 -28.03 -1.58 -3.06
C GLU A 45 -28.66 -0.23 -3.41
N ARG A 46 -28.28 0.37 -4.54
CA ARG A 46 -28.95 1.58 -5.04
C ARG A 46 -30.42 1.36 -5.37
N LYS A 47 -30.76 0.18 -5.91
CA LYS A 47 -32.15 -0.19 -6.18
C LYS A 47 -32.91 -0.38 -4.87
N LEU A 48 -32.33 -1.10 -3.91
CA LEU A 48 -32.90 -1.29 -2.57
C LEU A 48 -33.20 0.05 -1.90
N TYR A 49 -32.25 0.98 -1.91
CA TYR A 49 -32.42 2.32 -1.35
C TYR A 49 -33.63 3.06 -1.94
N LYS A 50 -33.82 2.99 -3.26
CA LYS A 50 -34.97 3.62 -3.93
C LYS A 50 -36.29 2.98 -3.50
N GLU A 51 -36.36 1.65 -3.45
CA GLU A 51 -37.58 0.92 -3.07
C GLU A 51 -37.93 1.14 -1.60
N VAL A 52 -36.96 1.12 -0.69
CA VAL A 52 -37.17 1.45 0.73
C VAL A 52 -37.70 2.88 0.90
N LYS A 53 -37.21 3.83 0.09
CA LYS A 53 -37.74 5.21 0.12
C LYS A 53 -39.19 5.30 -0.37
N VAL A 54 -39.59 4.45 -1.31
CA VAL A 54 -41.00 4.36 -1.76
C VAL A 54 -41.87 3.72 -0.67
N GLU A 55 -41.42 2.61 -0.08
CA GLU A 55 -42.09 1.92 1.02
C GLU A 55 -42.34 2.86 2.20
N GLU A 56 -41.32 3.59 2.62
CA GLU A 56 -41.40 4.53 3.74
C GLU A 56 -42.38 5.67 3.46
N ARG A 57 -42.39 6.23 2.23
CA ARG A 57 -43.38 7.24 1.83
C ARG A 57 -44.81 6.71 1.91
N LEU A 58 -45.04 5.46 1.48
CA LEU A 58 -46.35 4.83 1.55
C LEU A 58 -46.77 4.60 3.02
N ARG A 59 -45.84 4.16 3.88
CA ARG A 59 -46.08 3.97 5.32
C ARG A 59 -46.44 5.30 6.00
N VAL A 60 -45.74 6.39 5.69
CA VAL A 60 -46.07 7.73 6.21
C VAL A 60 -47.48 8.19 5.79
N ILE A 61 -47.89 7.93 4.56
CA ILE A 61 -49.26 8.29 4.10
C ILE A 61 -50.29 7.43 4.82
N TYR A 62 -50.03 6.12 4.94
CA TYR A 62 -50.90 5.20 5.68
C TYR A 62 -51.09 5.63 7.13
N ASP A 63 -50.01 5.99 7.84
CA ASP A 63 -50.08 6.42 9.23
C ASP A 63 -50.88 7.72 9.40
N LYS A 64 -50.83 8.63 8.41
CA LYS A 64 -51.64 9.86 8.39
C LYS A 64 -53.12 9.55 8.20
N GLU A 65 -53.47 8.71 7.22
CA GLU A 65 -54.86 8.32 6.97
C GLU A 65 -55.44 7.54 8.16
N TRP A 66 -54.63 6.67 8.80
CA TRP A 66 -55.03 5.94 10.00
C TRP A 66 -55.32 6.88 11.18
N LYS A 67 -54.46 7.88 11.42
CA LYS A 67 -54.70 8.91 12.44
C LYS A 67 -55.98 9.70 12.14
N LYS A 68 -56.17 10.11 10.89
CA LYS A 68 -57.37 10.83 10.45
C LYS A 68 -58.64 9.99 10.65
N LEU A 69 -58.61 8.69 10.34
CA LEU A 69 -59.73 7.79 10.57
C LEU A 69 -60.11 7.75 12.05
N LYS A 70 -59.11 7.58 12.93
CA LYS A 70 -59.32 7.58 14.38
C LYS A 70 -59.96 8.88 14.86
N GLU A 71 -59.47 10.02 14.38
CA GLU A 71 -60.05 11.32 14.76
C GLU A 71 -61.48 11.55 14.23
N LEU A 72 -61.83 11.00 13.07
CA LEU A 72 -63.20 11.07 12.53
C LEU A 72 -64.16 10.21 13.35
N ASP A 73 -63.70 9.03 13.78
CA ASP A 73 -64.44 8.12 14.65
C ASP A 73 -64.67 8.74 16.04
N ASP A 74 -63.61 9.26 16.67
CA ASP A 74 -63.66 9.92 17.98
C ASP A 74 -64.61 11.14 18.01
N ARG A 75 -64.76 11.85 16.87
CA ARG A 75 -65.63 13.04 16.74
C ARG A 75 -67.05 12.73 16.26
N GLY A 76 -67.39 11.46 16.01
CA GLY A 76 -68.71 11.07 15.51
C GLY A 76 -69.03 11.67 14.13
N ALA A 77 -68.05 11.69 13.22
CA ALA A 77 -68.23 12.22 11.87
C ALA A 77 -69.25 11.39 11.05
N GLU A 78 -69.78 11.99 9.97
CA GLU A 78 -70.69 11.31 9.04
C GLU A 78 -70.10 10.02 8.47
N SER A 79 -70.90 8.94 8.41
CA SER A 79 -70.48 7.62 7.91
C SER A 79 -69.77 7.70 6.57
N SER A 80 -70.27 8.51 5.63
CA SER A 80 -69.67 8.67 4.29
C SER A 80 -68.22 9.16 4.31
N LYS A 81 -67.83 10.00 5.29
CA LYS A 81 -66.46 10.50 5.45
C LYS A 81 -65.54 9.46 6.08
N ILE A 82 -66.08 8.65 7.00
CA ILE A 82 -65.39 7.51 7.62
C ILE A 82 -65.12 6.45 6.55
N ASP A 83 -66.15 6.07 5.78
CA ASP A 83 -66.07 5.09 4.70
C ASP A 83 -65.07 5.50 3.61
N ALA A 84 -65.06 6.77 3.20
CA ALA A 84 -64.09 7.29 2.23
C ALA A 84 -62.62 7.22 2.73
N THR A 85 -62.40 7.45 4.03
CA THR A 85 -61.07 7.34 4.65
C THR A 85 -60.65 5.87 4.76
N HIS A 86 -61.58 4.99 5.15
CA HIS A 86 -61.37 3.55 5.18
C HIS A 86 -61.02 2.97 3.79
N ASP A 87 -61.72 3.39 2.74
CA ASP A 87 -61.42 2.99 1.35
C ASP A 87 -60.03 3.45 0.90
N SER A 88 -59.59 4.64 1.34
CA SER A 88 -58.25 5.15 1.05
C SER A 88 -57.17 4.28 1.70
N ILE A 89 -57.38 3.89 2.97
CA ILE A 89 -56.50 2.97 3.70
C ILE A 89 -56.46 1.59 3.02
N LYS A 90 -57.63 1.06 2.64
CA LYS A 90 -57.76 -0.23 1.94
C LYS A 90 -57.03 -0.24 0.59
N LYS A 91 -56.92 0.91 -0.09
CA LYS A 91 -56.13 1.09 -1.32
C LYS A 91 -54.62 1.20 -1.07
N LEU A 92 -54.19 1.67 0.10
CA LEU A 92 -52.77 1.82 0.46
C LEU A 92 -52.12 0.49 0.89
N LEU A 93 -52.86 -0.36 1.62
CA LEU A 93 -52.34 -1.63 2.15
C LEU A 93 -51.72 -2.55 1.08
N PRO A 94 -52.36 -2.81 -0.09
CA PRO A 94 -51.75 -3.62 -1.14
C PRO A 94 -50.47 -3.00 -1.69
N LYS A 95 -50.40 -1.68 -1.83
CA LYS A 95 -49.20 -0.97 -2.33
C LYS A 95 -48.03 -1.13 -1.38
N ILE A 96 -48.26 -0.97 -0.07
CA ILE A 96 -47.24 -1.21 0.96
C ILE A 96 -46.78 -2.66 0.89
N LYS A 97 -47.72 -3.62 0.82
CA LYS A 97 -47.39 -5.06 0.74
C LYS A 97 -46.52 -5.39 -0.48
N VAL A 98 -46.86 -4.85 -1.65
CA VAL A 98 -46.06 -5.03 -2.88
C VAL A 98 -44.67 -4.42 -2.73
N SER A 99 -44.58 -3.22 -2.15
CA SER A 99 -43.30 -2.53 -1.93
C SER A 99 -42.40 -3.31 -0.96
N VAL A 100 -42.93 -3.77 0.17
CA VAL A 100 -42.23 -4.65 1.12
C VAL A 100 -41.76 -5.94 0.44
N SER A 101 -42.62 -6.58 -0.35
CA SER A 101 -42.25 -7.81 -1.08
C SER A 101 -41.13 -7.56 -2.10
N THR A 102 -41.10 -6.38 -2.72
CA THR A 102 -40.05 -5.98 -3.67
C THR A 102 -38.73 -5.73 -2.93
N VAL A 103 -38.77 -5.03 -1.80
CA VAL A 103 -37.62 -4.84 -0.90
C VAL A 103 -37.04 -6.20 -0.48
N ASP A 104 -37.89 -7.13 -0.04
CA ASP A 104 -37.47 -8.48 0.36
C ASP A 104 -36.80 -9.26 -0.79
N ALA A 105 -37.35 -9.16 -2.00
CA ALA A 105 -36.79 -9.82 -3.17
C ALA A 105 -35.41 -9.26 -3.54
N ILE A 106 -35.24 -7.94 -3.47
CA ILE A 106 -33.95 -7.29 -3.72
C ILE A 106 -32.94 -7.67 -2.63
N SER A 107 -33.32 -7.62 -1.35
CA SER A 107 -32.47 -8.00 -0.22
C SER A 107 -31.99 -9.44 -0.33
N ARG A 108 -32.86 -10.39 -0.70
CA ARG A 108 -32.45 -11.79 -0.98
C ARG A 108 -31.42 -11.87 -2.11
N ARG A 109 -31.56 -11.05 -3.16
CA ARG A 109 -30.57 -11.03 -4.25
C ARG A 109 -29.21 -10.50 -3.79
N ILE A 110 -29.20 -9.46 -2.95
CA ILE A 110 -27.98 -8.91 -2.34
C ILE A 110 -27.32 -9.94 -1.43
N HIS A 111 -28.09 -10.60 -0.56
CA HIS A 111 -27.56 -11.66 0.31
C HIS A 111 -26.93 -12.79 -0.50
N LYS A 112 -27.57 -13.23 -1.59
CA LYS A 112 -27.00 -14.23 -2.50
C LYS A 112 -25.66 -13.79 -3.11
N LEU A 113 -25.58 -12.54 -3.59
CA LEU A 113 -24.33 -12.00 -4.15
C LEU A 113 -23.22 -11.93 -3.09
N ARG A 114 -23.56 -11.54 -1.86
CA ARG A 114 -22.61 -11.39 -0.75
C ARG A 114 -22.14 -12.74 -0.20
N ASP A 115 -23.08 -13.61 0.15
CA ASP A 115 -22.82 -14.82 0.94
C ASP A 115 -22.33 -15.99 0.07
N GLU A 116 -22.59 -15.96 -1.24
CA GLU A 116 -22.13 -17.00 -2.18
C GLU A 116 -21.01 -16.48 -3.09
N GLU A 117 -21.31 -15.51 -3.97
CA GLU A 117 -20.37 -15.07 -5.03
C GLU A 117 -19.17 -14.31 -4.45
N LEU A 118 -19.42 -13.28 -3.65
CA LEU A 118 -18.37 -12.48 -3.02
C LEU A 118 -17.57 -13.33 -2.03
N GLN A 119 -18.22 -14.10 -1.16
CA GLN A 119 -17.53 -14.95 -0.19
C GLN A 119 -16.55 -15.92 -0.86
N SER A 120 -16.98 -16.62 -1.91
CA SER A 120 -16.12 -17.54 -2.65
C SER A 120 -14.91 -16.83 -3.27
N GLN A 121 -15.13 -15.65 -3.87
CA GLN A 121 -14.05 -14.85 -4.45
C GLN A 121 -13.05 -14.35 -3.40
N LEU A 122 -13.53 -13.94 -2.23
CA LEU A 122 -12.66 -13.49 -1.13
C LEU A 122 -11.86 -14.64 -0.56
N ASN A 123 -12.47 -15.80 -0.33
CA ASN A 123 -11.76 -17.00 0.11
C ASN A 123 -10.64 -17.38 -0.86
N ALA A 124 -10.94 -17.40 -2.16
CA ALA A 124 -9.94 -17.67 -3.19
C ALA A 124 -8.81 -16.63 -3.20
N LEU A 125 -9.13 -15.35 -2.99
CA LEU A 125 -8.16 -14.27 -2.93
C LEU A 125 -7.23 -14.40 -1.71
N ILE A 126 -7.80 -14.70 -0.52
CA ILE A 126 -7.03 -14.90 0.71
C ILE A 126 -6.08 -16.09 0.56
N HIS A 127 -6.55 -17.21 -0.02
CA HIS A 127 -5.68 -18.35 -0.31
C HIS A 127 -4.55 -18.01 -1.29
N ARG A 128 -4.84 -17.21 -2.34
CA ARG A 128 -3.80 -16.75 -3.28
C ARG A 128 -2.75 -15.88 -2.59
N PHE A 129 -3.18 -14.97 -1.71
CA PHE A 129 -2.25 -14.17 -0.92
C PHE A 129 -1.40 -15.03 0.01
N MET A 130 -2.00 -16.01 0.70
CA MET A 130 -1.27 -16.95 1.54
C MET A 130 -0.20 -17.71 0.74
N GLY A 131 -0.53 -18.18 -0.47
CA GLY A 131 0.42 -18.81 -1.39
C GLY A 131 1.54 -17.86 -1.85
N MET A 132 1.19 -16.61 -2.18
CA MET A 132 2.16 -15.56 -2.51
C MET A 132 3.10 -15.28 -1.34
N TRP A 133 2.59 -15.13 -0.11
CA TRP A 133 3.42 -14.88 1.08
C TRP A 133 4.38 -16.03 1.36
N LYS A 134 3.93 -17.27 1.21
CA LYS A 134 4.80 -18.45 1.30
C LYS A 134 5.94 -18.38 0.28
N PHE A 135 5.64 -18.02 -0.97
CA PHE A 135 6.65 -17.82 -2.00
C PHE A 135 7.62 -16.67 -1.67
N MET A 136 7.11 -15.55 -1.13
CA MET A 136 7.94 -14.40 -0.74
C MET A 136 8.90 -14.76 0.39
N VAL A 137 8.46 -15.52 1.40
CA VAL A 137 9.34 -16.04 2.47
C VAL A 137 10.49 -16.84 1.86
N GLU A 138 10.20 -17.80 0.99
CA GLU A 138 11.23 -18.61 0.33
C GLU A 138 12.20 -17.74 -0.52
N CYS A 139 11.68 -16.72 -1.21
CA CYS A 139 12.48 -15.80 -2.01
C CYS A 139 13.44 -14.98 -1.15
N HIS A 140 12.94 -14.34 -0.09
CA HIS A 140 13.74 -13.49 0.79
C HIS A 140 14.77 -14.29 1.58
N GLN A 141 14.46 -15.53 1.99
CA GLN A 141 15.45 -16.42 2.61
C GLN A 141 16.59 -16.77 1.65
N LYS A 142 16.29 -17.05 0.38
CA LYS A 142 17.32 -17.30 -0.65
C LYS A 142 18.17 -16.06 -0.90
N GLN A 143 17.55 -14.87 -0.99
CA GLN A 143 18.26 -13.59 -1.15
C GLN A 143 19.17 -13.30 0.05
N LEU A 144 18.66 -13.49 1.27
CA LEU A 144 19.44 -13.33 2.50
C LEU A 144 20.63 -14.29 2.54
N LYS A 145 20.40 -15.57 2.26
CA LYS A 145 21.46 -16.60 2.20
C LYS A 145 22.53 -16.24 1.16
N ALA A 146 22.11 -15.90 -0.06
CA ALA A 146 23.03 -15.50 -1.13
C ALA A 146 23.86 -14.28 -0.73
N THR A 147 23.25 -13.30 -0.04
CA THR A 147 23.95 -12.09 0.43
C THR A 147 24.96 -12.41 1.55
N LEU A 148 24.62 -13.34 2.45
CA LEU A 148 25.54 -13.80 3.51
C LEU A 148 26.73 -14.58 2.94
N GLU A 149 26.52 -15.35 1.88
CA GLU A 149 27.57 -16.14 1.22
C GLU A 149 28.43 -15.30 0.25
N ALA A 150 27.90 -14.18 -0.25
CA ALA A 150 28.60 -13.30 -1.18
C ALA A 150 29.86 -12.66 -0.56
N ARG A 151 31.04 -12.96 -1.10
CA ARG A 151 32.27 -12.25 -0.77
C ARG A 151 32.27 -10.89 -1.46
N THR A 152 32.05 -9.82 -0.70
CA THR A 152 32.10 -8.45 -1.23
C THR A 152 33.54 -7.94 -1.20
N HIS A 153 34.22 -8.03 -2.34
CA HIS A 153 35.41 -7.21 -2.64
C HIS A 153 35.01 -6.16 -3.66
N VAL A 154 34.42 -5.06 -3.20
CA VAL A 154 33.97 -3.98 -4.07
C VAL A 154 35.09 -2.93 -4.14
N GLN A 155 35.72 -2.80 -5.31
CA GLN A 155 36.80 -1.84 -5.55
C GLN A 155 36.32 -0.70 -6.46
N LEU A 156 35.53 0.23 -5.92
CA LEU A 156 34.94 1.33 -6.69
C LEU A 156 35.98 2.34 -7.19
N ALA A 157 37.10 2.47 -6.49
CA ALA A 157 38.03 3.58 -6.72
C ALA A 157 39.27 3.22 -7.59
N LYS A 158 39.37 2.02 -8.19
CA LYS A 158 40.64 1.57 -8.81
C LYS A 158 40.82 1.88 -10.30
N ALA A 159 39.78 2.04 -11.12
CA ALA A 159 39.93 2.27 -12.57
C ALA A 159 39.57 3.71 -12.99
N SER A 160 40.51 4.42 -13.66
CA SER A 160 40.34 5.82 -14.08
C SER A 160 39.20 6.04 -15.07
N THR A 161 38.84 5.01 -15.83
CA THR A 161 37.84 5.08 -16.90
C THR A 161 36.42 4.74 -16.43
N GLU A 162 36.28 4.03 -15.29
CA GLU A 162 35.00 3.52 -14.76
C GLU A 162 34.54 4.22 -13.46
N ARG A 163 35.34 5.16 -12.92
CA ARG A 163 35.06 5.83 -11.64
C ARG A 163 33.89 6.81 -11.66
N ASN A 164 33.70 7.56 -12.76
CA ASN A 164 32.51 8.41 -12.92
C ASN A 164 31.23 7.55 -12.99
N SER A 165 31.31 6.38 -13.61
CA SER A 165 30.23 5.38 -13.64
C SER A 165 29.90 4.84 -12.24
N SER A 166 30.89 4.73 -11.34
CA SER A 166 30.67 4.26 -9.96
C SER A 166 29.90 5.26 -9.08
N ILE A 167 30.13 6.57 -9.26
CA ILE A 167 29.36 7.64 -8.59
C ILE A 167 27.89 7.59 -9.04
N GLU A 168 27.67 7.59 -10.36
CA GLU A 168 26.33 7.53 -10.95
C GLU A 168 25.59 6.24 -10.57
N ALA A 169 26.29 5.10 -10.55
CA ALA A 169 25.71 3.81 -10.15
C ALA A 169 25.30 3.80 -8.66
N THR A 170 26.11 4.39 -7.77
CA THR A 170 25.80 4.49 -6.34
C THR A 170 24.59 5.38 -6.11
N GLN A 171 24.54 6.54 -6.76
CA GLN A 171 23.40 7.45 -6.68
C GLN A 171 22.12 6.82 -7.26
N ARG A 172 22.25 6.10 -8.38
CA ARG A 172 21.12 5.37 -8.96
C ARG A 172 20.61 4.29 -8.00
N LEU A 173 21.52 3.52 -7.38
CA LEU A 173 21.14 2.50 -6.40
C LEU A 173 20.41 3.12 -5.20
N GLU A 174 20.88 4.25 -4.68
CA GLU A 174 20.19 4.98 -3.61
C GLU A 174 18.75 5.32 -4.00
N MET A 175 18.56 5.90 -5.19
CA MET A 175 17.23 6.24 -5.70
C MET A 175 16.32 5.02 -5.89
N GLU A 176 16.85 3.91 -6.40
CA GLU A 176 16.08 2.67 -6.55
C GLU A 176 15.67 2.08 -5.19
N ILE A 177 16.52 2.16 -4.16
CA ILE A 177 16.18 1.71 -2.80
C ILE A 177 15.09 2.59 -2.18
N LEU A 178 15.15 3.91 -2.39
CA LEU A 178 14.11 4.83 -1.92
C LEU A 178 12.77 4.59 -2.63
N ASN A 179 12.80 4.40 -3.95
CA ASN A 179 11.61 4.05 -4.74
C ASN A 179 11.04 2.70 -4.30
N TRP A 180 11.90 1.73 -3.98
CA TRP A 180 11.47 0.43 -3.47
C TRP A 180 10.80 0.56 -2.10
N ALA A 181 11.35 1.36 -1.18
CA ALA A 181 10.76 1.61 0.14
C ALA A 181 9.36 2.26 0.05
N ALA A 182 9.23 3.27 -0.81
CA ALA A 182 7.96 3.93 -1.07
C ALA A 182 6.94 2.96 -1.70
N GLY A 183 7.34 2.24 -2.76
CA GLY A 183 6.47 1.29 -3.44
C GLY A 183 6.02 0.13 -2.54
N PHE A 184 6.91 -0.36 -1.68
CA PHE A 184 6.57 -1.38 -0.68
C PHE A 184 5.53 -0.87 0.33
N SER A 185 5.76 0.32 0.90
CA SER A 185 4.84 0.95 1.85
C SER A 185 3.48 1.19 1.23
N ASP A 186 3.44 1.75 0.02
CA ASP A 186 2.20 2.03 -0.71
C ASP A 186 1.43 0.74 -1.01
N TRP A 187 2.12 -0.33 -1.41
CA TRP A 187 1.48 -1.61 -1.68
C TRP A 187 0.87 -2.24 -0.42
N VAL A 188 1.60 -2.26 0.71
CA VAL A 188 1.07 -2.77 1.99
C VAL A 188 -0.12 -1.93 2.45
N ASN A 189 -0.01 -0.61 2.40
CA ASN A 189 -1.07 0.31 2.83
C ASN A 189 -2.30 0.23 1.93
N THR A 190 -2.12 0.04 0.62
CA THR A 190 -3.24 -0.16 -0.32
C THR A 190 -4.01 -1.44 0.00
N GLN A 191 -3.31 -2.54 0.33
CA GLN A 191 -3.98 -3.78 0.76
C GLN A 191 -4.74 -3.58 2.07
N LYS A 192 -4.11 -2.97 3.08
CA LYS A 192 -4.77 -2.66 4.36
C LYS A 192 -6.02 -1.81 4.16
N ALA A 193 -5.93 -0.75 3.35
CA ALA A 193 -7.04 0.13 3.04
C ALA A 193 -8.19 -0.60 2.32
N PHE A 194 -7.86 -1.45 1.34
CA PHE A 194 -8.85 -2.24 0.61
C PHE A 194 -9.66 -3.15 1.55
N VAL A 195 -9.00 -3.95 2.38
CA VAL A 195 -9.67 -4.89 3.28
C VAL A 195 -10.45 -4.16 4.37
N LYS A 196 -9.90 -3.06 4.91
CA LYS A 196 -10.60 -2.19 5.86
C LYS A 196 -11.87 -1.58 5.27
N PHE A 197 -11.80 -1.10 4.02
CA PHE A 197 -12.97 -0.58 3.32
C PHE A 197 -14.03 -1.68 3.13
N LEU A 198 -13.62 -2.85 2.65
CA LEU A 198 -14.51 -3.98 2.42
C LEU A 198 -15.20 -4.43 3.71
N ASN A 199 -14.45 -4.65 4.78
CA ASN A 199 -15.01 -5.04 6.07
C ASN A 199 -15.92 -3.94 6.63
N GLY A 200 -15.52 -2.67 6.54
CA GLY A 200 -16.36 -1.53 6.95
C GLY A 200 -17.68 -1.43 6.19
N CYS A 201 -17.69 -1.76 4.89
CA CYS A 201 -18.91 -1.83 4.09
C CYS A 201 -19.79 -3.00 4.52
N LEU A 202 -19.22 -4.20 4.68
CA LEU A 202 -19.96 -5.37 5.14
C LEU A 202 -20.58 -5.13 6.51
N MET A 203 -19.82 -4.62 7.49
CA MET A 203 -20.35 -4.41 8.85
C MET A 203 -21.54 -3.45 8.91
N LYS A 204 -21.67 -2.50 7.97
CA LYS A 204 -22.87 -1.64 7.86
C LYS A 204 -24.13 -2.41 7.44
N CYS A 205 -24.00 -3.58 6.83
CA CYS A 205 -25.11 -4.44 6.47
C CYS A 205 -25.68 -5.20 7.67
N LEU A 206 -24.97 -5.24 8.81
CA LEU A 206 -25.48 -5.80 10.05
C LEU A 206 -26.20 -4.70 10.84
N LEU A 207 -27.45 -4.94 11.20
CA LEU A 207 -28.11 -4.16 12.25
C LEU A 207 -27.46 -4.57 13.57
N GLN A 208 -26.46 -3.82 14.03
CA GLN A 208 -25.99 -3.93 15.41
C GLN A 208 -27.04 -3.28 16.31
N GLU A 209 -27.92 -4.08 16.90
CA GLU A 209 -28.50 -3.73 18.20
C GLU A 209 -27.47 -4.14 19.26
N PRO A 210 -26.86 -3.21 20.00
CA PRO A 210 -25.95 -3.55 21.09
C PRO A 210 -26.70 -4.42 22.10
N GLU A 211 -26.22 -5.64 22.30
CA GLU A 211 -26.69 -6.50 23.39
C GLU A 211 -26.06 -5.97 24.68
N GLU A 212 -26.84 -5.24 25.49
CA GLU A 212 -26.44 -4.86 26.83
C GLU A 212 -26.53 -6.08 27.75
N THR A 213 -25.39 -6.57 28.22
CA THR A 213 -25.30 -7.56 29.29
C THR A 213 -25.05 -6.85 30.63
N PRO A 214 -25.26 -7.52 31.78
CA PRO A 214 -24.96 -6.94 33.09
C PRO A 214 -23.53 -6.42 33.25
N ASP A 215 -22.60 -6.93 32.42
CA ASP A 215 -21.16 -6.59 32.42
C ASP A 215 -20.79 -5.49 31.40
N GLY A 216 -21.78 -4.93 30.66
CA GLY A 216 -21.58 -3.89 29.64
C GLY A 216 -22.08 -4.28 28.25
N ILE A 217 -21.67 -3.53 27.23
CA ILE A 217 -22.01 -3.87 25.83
C ILE A 217 -21.22 -5.13 25.44
N ALA A 218 -21.94 -6.19 25.05
CA ALA A 218 -21.29 -7.43 24.65
C ALA A 218 -20.34 -7.21 23.46
N PRO A 219 -19.10 -7.74 23.51
CA PRO A 219 -18.19 -7.68 22.37
C PRO A 219 -18.79 -8.41 21.16
N PHE A 220 -18.55 -7.86 19.97
CA PHE A 220 -19.09 -8.39 18.72
C PHE A 220 -18.70 -9.86 18.52
N SER A 221 -19.72 -10.72 18.45
CA SER A 221 -19.56 -12.13 18.10
C SER A 221 -20.45 -12.44 16.89
N PRO A 222 -19.89 -12.49 15.67
CA PRO A 222 -20.65 -12.81 14.46
C PRO A 222 -21.35 -14.17 14.56
N THR A 223 -20.75 -15.13 15.28
CA THR A 223 -21.29 -16.47 15.53
C THR A 223 -22.55 -16.44 16.41
N ARG A 224 -22.62 -15.54 17.42
CA ARG A 224 -23.81 -15.37 18.27
C ARG A 224 -24.99 -14.74 17.52
N LEU A 225 -24.72 -13.99 16.45
CA LEU A 225 -25.72 -13.29 15.63
C LEU A 225 -26.23 -14.11 14.43
N GLY A 226 -25.73 -15.34 14.23
CA GLY A 226 -26.03 -16.13 13.02
C GLY A 226 -25.57 -15.43 11.73
N ALA A 227 -24.56 -14.54 11.83
CA ALA A 227 -24.06 -13.79 10.69
C ALA A 227 -23.37 -14.73 9.69
N PRO A 228 -23.55 -14.54 8.37
CA PRO A 228 -22.85 -15.31 7.36
C PRO A 228 -21.33 -15.31 7.55
N SER A 229 -20.67 -16.38 7.08
CA SER A 229 -19.22 -16.59 7.26
C SER A 229 -18.34 -15.48 6.68
N ILE A 230 -18.84 -14.73 5.70
CA ILE A 230 -18.13 -13.57 5.11
C ILE A 230 -17.81 -12.47 6.13
N PHE A 231 -18.69 -12.25 7.10
CA PHE A 231 -18.47 -11.24 8.14
C PHE A 231 -17.33 -11.64 9.07
N ILE A 232 -17.25 -12.94 9.39
CA ILE A 232 -16.16 -13.52 10.20
C ILE A 232 -14.85 -13.43 9.41
N THR A 233 -14.86 -13.94 8.18
CA THR A 233 -13.68 -14.02 7.31
C THR A 233 -13.07 -12.65 7.07
N CYS A 234 -13.89 -11.65 6.71
CA CYS A 234 -13.40 -10.29 6.44
C CYS A 234 -12.90 -9.57 7.70
N ASN A 235 -13.53 -9.81 8.85
CA ASN A 235 -13.09 -9.22 10.11
C ASN A 235 -11.75 -9.80 10.55
N ASP A 236 -11.60 -11.12 10.50
CA ASP A 236 -10.34 -11.79 10.80
C ASP A 236 -9.24 -11.35 9.82
N TRP A 237 -9.57 -11.26 8.52
CA TRP A 237 -8.63 -10.81 7.51
C TRP A 237 -8.16 -9.37 7.75
N GLN A 238 -9.07 -8.45 8.08
CA GLN A 238 -8.69 -7.07 8.44
C GLN A 238 -7.76 -7.07 9.66
N ARG A 239 -8.11 -7.80 10.72
CA ARG A 239 -7.30 -7.84 11.94
C ARG A 239 -5.93 -8.46 11.70
N ALA A 240 -5.87 -9.52 10.92
CA ALA A 240 -4.64 -10.21 10.56
C ALA A 240 -3.64 -9.27 9.89
N ILE A 241 -4.07 -8.51 8.89
CA ILE A 241 -3.17 -7.60 8.16
C ILE A 241 -2.86 -6.32 8.94
N GLU A 242 -3.75 -5.83 9.80
CA GLU A 242 -3.51 -4.63 10.62
C GLU A 242 -2.46 -4.87 11.70
N ASN A 243 -2.30 -6.11 12.17
CA ASN A 243 -1.33 -6.46 13.22
C ASN A 243 0.13 -6.45 12.74
N VAL A 244 0.38 -6.55 11.44
CA VAL A 244 1.73 -6.63 10.89
C VAL A 244 2.19 -5.25 10.41
N SER A 245 3.34 -4.80 10.90
CA SER A 245 3.89 -3.48 10.59
C SER A 245 4.96 -3.54 9.49
N GLU A 246 4.83 -2.68 8.48
CA GLU A 246 5.80 -2.48 7.40
C GLU A 246 6.99 -1.57 7.80
N THR A 247 6.96 -1.03 9.02
CA THR A 247 7.87 0.04 9.46
C THR A 247 9.33 -0.43 9.53
N GLU A 248 9.60 -1.62 10.03
CA GLU A 248 10.96 -2.15 10.14
C GLU A 248 11.61 -2.41 8.77
N VAL A 249 10.82 -2.85 7.78
CA VAL A 249 11.30 -3.01 6.39
C VAL A 249 11.64 -1.65 5.78
N SER A 250 10.72 -0.69 5.92
CA SER A 250 10.90 0.67 5.39
C SER A 250 12.11 1.34 6.02
N LYS A 251 12.26 1.20 7.34
CA LYS A 251 13.42 1.69 8.09
C LYS A 251 14.71 1.05 7.60
N ALA A 252 14.76 -0.28 7.44
CA ALA A 252 15.95 -0.96 6.94
C ALA A 252 16.36 -0.48 5.53
N MET A 253 15.38 -0.20 4.66
CA MET A 253 15.64 0.37 3.32
C MET A 253 16.13 1.81 3.39
N HIS A 254 15.53 2.66 4.24
CA HIS A 254 15.98 4.04 4.44
C HIS A 254 17.37 4.14 5.07
N ASP A 255 17.68 3.27 6.04
CA ASP A 255 19.03 3.15 6.63
C ASP A 255 20.05 2.73 5.55
N PHE A 256 19.66 1.83 4.65
CA PHE A 256 20.51 1.42 3.53
C PHE A 256 20.72 2.56 2.51
N ALA A 257 19.67 3.28 2.14
CA ALA A 257 19.77 4.47 1.28
C ALA A 257 20.68 5.54 1.91
N SER A 258 20.55 5.79 3.22
CA SER A 258 21.41 6.73 3.95
C SER A 258 22.87 6.32 3.93
N MET A 259 23.16 5.01 4.02
CA MET A 259 24.52 4.49 3.88
C MET A 259 25.06 4.70 2.45
N LEU A 260 24.24 4.47 1.43
CA LEU A 260 24.61 4.74 0.03
C LEU A 260 24.87 6.22 -0.22
N HIS A 261 24.10 7.10 0.41
CA HIS A 261 24.32 8.54 0.36
C HIS A 261 25.70 8.93 0.94
N GLN A 262 26.05 8.40 2.11
CA GLN A 262 27.37 8.61 2.70
C GLN A 262 28.51 8.04 1.84
N LEU A 263 28.26 6.92 1.14
CA LEU A 263 29.22 6.36 0.19
C LEU A 263 29.39 7.29 -1.03
N HIS A 264 28.30 7.88 -1.52
CA HIS A 264 28.33 8.87 -2.59
C HIS A 264 29.13 10.12 -2.19
N GLU A 265 28.93 10.66 -0.99
CA GLU A 265 29.72 11.79 -0.47
C GLU A 265 31.22 11.47 -0.42
N LYS A 266 31.59 10.27 0.05
CA LYS A 266 32.99 9.82 0.08
C LYS A 266 33.59 9.65 -1.32
N LEU A 267 32.79 9.18 -2.28
CA LEU A 267 33.22 9.10 -3.68
C LEU A 267 33.44 10.49 -4.29
N ASP A 268 32.62 11.49 -3.93
CA ASP A 268 32.80 12.86 -4.42
C ASP A 268 34.03 13.53 -3.78
N GLU A 269 34.29 13.28 -2.49
CA GLU A 269 35.52 13.75 -1.82
C GLU A 269 36.77 13.11 -2.47
N GLU A 270 36.75 11.80 -2.74
CA GLU A 270 37.84 11.12 -3.47
C GLU A 270 38.08 11.76 -4.84
N ARG A 271 36.99 12.09 -5.56
CA ARG A 271 37.05 12.78 -6.84
C ARG A 271 37.69 14.16 -6.71
N HIS A 272 37.36 14.91 -5.67
CA HIS A 272 37.93 16.24 -5.42
C HIS A 272 39.43 16.16 -5.14
N GLN A 273 39.86 15.23 -4.27
CA GLN A 273 41.27 14.99 -3.98
C GLN A 273 42.05 14.56 -5.23
N ARG A 274 41.45 13.71 -6.08
CA ARG A 274 42.05 13.31 -7.36
C ARG A 274 42.29 14.50 -8.28
N LEU A 275 41.28 15.32 -8.50
CA LEU A 275 41.41 16.51 -9.37
C LEU A 275 42.51 17.46 -8.87
N LYS A 276 42.66 17.57 -7.55
CA LYS A 276 43.73 18.32 -6.91
C LYS A 276 45.12 17.73 -7.16
N VAL A 277 45.27 16.41 -7.04
CA VAL A 277 46.52 15.69 -7.38
C VAL A 277 46.86 15.87 -8.86
N GLU A 278 45.90 15.70 -9.77
CA GLU A 278 46.09 15.90 -11.21
C GLU A 278 46.49 17.34 -11.56
N TYR A 279 45.88 18.33 -10.90
CA TYR A 279 46.22 19.74 -11.07
C TYR A 279 47.64 20.04 -10.60
N LEU A 280 48.01 19.60 -9.39
CA LEU A 280 49.36 19.80 -8.84
C LEU A 280 50.43 19.08 -9.66
N SER A 281 50.15 17.87 -10.14
CA SER A 281 51.06 17.13 -11.04
C SER A 281 51.30 17.91 -12.34
N LYS A 282 50.24 18.39 -12.99
CA LYS A 282 50.36 19.21 -14.21
C LYS A 282 51.09 20.53 -13.97
N LEU A 283 50.89 21.16 -12.81
CA LEU A 283 51.57 22.40 -12.43
C LEU A 283 53.08 22.16 -12.23
N LEU A 284 53.44 21.08 -11.53
CA LEU A 284 54.83 20.66 -11.34
C LEU A 284 55.50 20.35 -12.68
N GLU A 285 54.85 19.58 -13.56
CA GLU A 285 55.36 19.28 -14.90
C GLU A 285 55.62 20.54 -15.73
N LYS A 286 54.69 21.51 -15.70
CA LYS A 286 54.86 22.80 -16.40
C LYS A 286 56.04 23.58 -15.82
N ARG A 287 56.18 23.62 -14.49
CA ARG A 287 57.28 24.33 -13.81
C ARG A 287 58.64 23.72 -14.15
N VAL A 288 58.74 22.38 -14.11
CA VAL A 288 59.94 21.64 -14.54
C VAL A 288 60.26 21.95 -16.00
N LYS A 289 59.28 21.91 -16.91
CA LYS A 289 59.47 22.25 -18.33
C LYS A 289 59.94 23.69 -18.54
N SER A 290 59.44 24.67 -17.77
CA SER A 290 59.90 26.07 -17.84
C SER A 290 61.36 26.19 -17.45
N LEU A 291 61.75 25.61 -16.31
CA LEU A 291 63.11 25.68 -15.79
C LEU A 291 64.12 25.00 -16.72
N CYS A 292 63.76 23.89 -17.35
CA CYS A 292 64.62 23.25 -18.36
C CYS A 292 64.84 24.14 -19.59
N ARG A 293 63.80 24.85 -20.05
CA ARG A 293 63.93 25.81 -21.17
C ARG A 293 64.77 27.02 -20.81
N GLU A 294 64.60 27.57 -19.60
CA GLU A 294 65.39 28.71 -19.10
C GLU A 294 66.89 28.40 -19.00
N ARG A 295 67.27 27.13 -18.80
CA ARG A 295 68.66 26.66 -18.75
C ARG A 295 69.20 26.06 -20.06
N GLY A 296 68.41 26.02 -21.14
CA GLY A 296 68.83 25.47 -22.43
C GLY A 296 69.01 23.95 -22.44
N ILE A 297 68.34 23.21 -21.55
CA ILE A 297 68.39 21.74 -21.49
C ILE A 297 67.27 21.18 -22.39
N ASN A 298 67.64 20.46 -23.45
CA ASN A 298 66.68 19.73 -24.29
C ASN A 298 66.21 18.46 -23.58
N LEU A 299 64.90 18.37 -23.32
CA LEU A 299 64.23 17.24 -22.68
C LEU A 299 63.87 16.09 -23.65
N ASP A 300 64.34 16.16 -24.90
CA ASP A 300 63.90 15.27 -26.00
C ASP A 300 64.58 13.89 -26.01
N SER A 301 65.35 13.51 -24.98
CA SER A 301 65.91 12.16 -24.87
C SER A 301 65.28 11.42 -23.71
N GLU A 302 64.60 10.32 -24.02
CA GLU A 302 64.25 9.26 -23.07
C GLU A 302 65.48 8.90 -22.24
N GLY A 303 65.50 9.32 -20.99
CA GLY A 303 66.67 9.16 -20.14
C GLY A 303 66.57 10.08 -18.96
N THR A 304 66.17 9.50 -17.83
CA THR A 304 66.18 10.05 -16.48
C THR A 304 67.56 10.61 -16.13
N THR A 305 67.89 11.78 -16.66
CA THR A 305 68.99 12.58 -16.15
C THR A 305 68.36 13.41 -15.06
N GLU A 306 68.58 12.98 -13.81
CA GLU A 306 68.43 13.81 -12.62
C GLU A 306 69.10 15.14 -12.92
N CYS A 307 68.31 16.10 -13.38
CA CYS A 307 68.71 17.47 -13.32
C CYS A 307 68.74 17.75 -11.83
N GLY A 308 69.93 17.75 -11.22
CA GLY A 308 70.19 18.07 -9.81
C GLY A 308 69.85 19.54 -9.50
N ILE A 309 68.65 19.95 -9.86
CA ILE A 309 68.07 21.27 -9.66
C ILE A 309 67.25 21.16 -8.38
N VAL A 310 67.96 21.26 -7.26
CA VAL A 310 67.36 21.51 -5.95
C VAL A 310 67.00 23.00 -5.92
N HIS A 311 65.87 23.36 -6.52
CA HIS A 311 65.22 24.63 -6.22
C HIS A 311 64.26 24.38 -5.06
N ALA A 312 64.42 25.12 -3.95
CA ALA A 312 63.53 25.01 -2.79
C ALA A 312 62.03 25.14 -3.15
N ASP A 313 61.73 25.88 -4.21
CA ASP A 313 60.38 26.01 -4.82
C ASP A 313 59.87 24.68 -5.41
N LEU A 314 60.71 23.95 -6.17
CA LEU A 314 60.37 22.64 -6.74
C LEU A 314 60.18 21.59 -5.65
N ASP A 315 61.06 21.57 -4.65
CA ASP A 315 60.95 20.63 -3.52
C ASP A 315 59.69 20.90 -2.70
N SER A 316 59.34 22.18 -2.47
CA SER A 316 58.09 22.56 -1.81
C SER A 316 56.86 22.09 -2.60
N MET A 317 56.86 22.25 -3.93
CA MET A 317 55.79 21.77 -4.80
C MET A 317 55.68 20.24 -4.81
N LYS A 318 56.83 19.53 -4.82
CA LYS A 318 56.89 18.08 -4.77
C LYS A 318 56.35 17.54 -3.45
N ASN A 319 56.77 18.12 -2.31
CA ASN A 319 56.27 17.74 -1.00
C ASN A 319 54.76 17.94 -0.89
N ARG A 320 54.21 19.08 -1.37
CA ARG A 320 52.75 19.28 -1.45
C ARG A 320 52.05 18.25 -2.32
N LEU A 321 52.63 17.88 -3.48
CA LEU A 321 52.04 16.86 -4.35
C LEU A 321 52.03 15.49 -3.65
N ASP A 322 53.10 15.13 -2.96
CA ASP A 322 53.20 13.85 -2.26
C ASP A 322 52.23 13.79 -1.06
N GLU A 323 52.03 14.89 -0.32
CA GLU A 323 50.99 14.99 0.72
C GLU A 323 49.56 14.81 0.18
N GLU A 324 49.23 15.41 -0.98
CA GLU A 324 47.91 15.22 -1.58
C GLU A 324 47.74 13.82 -2.16
N LYS A 325 48.81 13.18 -2.67
CA LYS A 325 48.77 11.76 -3.09
C LYS A 325 48.47 10.84 -1.91
N THR A 326 49.09 11.06 -0.76
CA THR A 326 48.81 10.25 0.44
C THR A 326 47.35 10.39 0.87
N ARG A 327 46.79 11.61 0.83
CA ARG A 327 45.36 11.84 1.14
C ARG A 327 44.43 11.16 0.13
N HIS A 328 44.79 11.17 -1.15
CA HIS A 328 44.03 10.49 -2.19
C HIS A 328 44.04 8.95 -1.98
N GLU A 329 45.18 8.36 -1.65
CA GLU A 329 45.28 6.92 -1.33
C GLU A 329 44.43 6.54 -0.10
N GLU A 330 44.41 7.39 0.93
CA GLU A 330 43.54 7.22 2.10
C GLU A 330 42.05 7.29 1.72
N ALA A 331 41.65 8.27 0.89
CA ALA A 331 40.28 8.40 0.42
C ALA A 331 39.83 7.17 -0.39
N ILE A 332 40.68 6.65 -1.28
CA ILE A 332 40.45 5.41 -2.03
C ILE A 332 40.19 4.23 -1.08
N LYS A 333 41.01 4.10 -0.03
CA LYS A 333 40.85 3.02 0.96
C LYS A 333 39.52 3.15 1.70
N GLN A 334 39.18 4.35 2.17
CA GLN A 334 37.93 4.61 2.90
C GLN A 334 36.69 4.33 2.05
N VAL A 335 36.70 4.70 0.76
CA VAL A 335 35.62 4.39 -0.19
C VAL A 335 35.45 2.88 -0.37
N ASN A 336 36.54 2.15 -0.63
CA ASN A 336 36.48 0.71 -0.86
C ASN A 336 36.04 -0.07 0.38
N ASP A 337 36.50 0.34 1.56
CA ASP A 337 36.10 -0.25 2.85
C ASP A 337 34.61 0.01 3.12
N ALA A 338 34.15 1.25 2.92
CA ALA A 338 32.75 1.63 3.08
C ALA A 338 31.84 0.89 2.09
N ALA A 339 32.25 0.76 0.82
CA ALA A 339 31.48 0.02 -0.19
C ALA A 339 31.40 -1.47 0.13
N SER A 340 32.53 -2.10 0.45
CA SER A 340 32.60 -3.55 0.66
C SER A 340 31.83 -3.99 1.90
N GLN A 341 31.85 -3.21 2.98
CA GLN A 341 31.14 -3.52 4.23
C GLN A 341 29.70 -3.02 4.18
N GLY A 342 29.49 -1.80 3.69
CA GLY A 342 28.20 -1.11 3.69
C GLY A 342 27.16 -1.78 2.80
N LEU A 343 27.52 -2.12 1.55
CA LEU A 343 26.59 -2.76 0.61
C LEU A 343 26.06 -4.09 1.15
N ARG A 344 26.97 -4.95 1.63
CA ARG A 344 26.61 -6.25 2.20
C ARG A 344 25.77 -6.09 3.47
N ALA A 345 26.19 -5.23 4.39
CA ALA A 345 25.47 -5.02 5.66
C ALA A 345 24.06 -4.46 5.43
N GLY A 346 23.91 -3.51 4.50
CA GLY A 346 22.62 -2.92 4.13
C GLY A 346 21.66 -3.95 3.55
N LEU A 347 22.09 -4.72 2.55
CA LEU A 347 21.28 -5.78 1.94
C LEU A 347 20.88 -6.87 2.94
N ILE A 348 21.78 -7.28 3.85
CA ILE A 348 21.45 -8.25 4.90
C ILE A 348 20.32 -7.72 5.79
N ARG A 349 20.39 -6.45 6.22
CA ARG A 349 19.35 -5.85 7.06
C ARG A 349 18.01 -5.79 6.34
N VAL A 350 18.00 -5.38 5.07
CA VAL A 350 16.78 -5.30 4.26
C VAL A 350 16.14 -6.67 4.04
N PHE A 351 16.91 -7.67 3.58
CA PHE A 351 16.36 -9.01 3.34
C PHE A 351 15.94 -9.72 4.61
N LYS A 352 16.63 -9.49 5.73
CA LYS A 352 16.20 -9.99 7.04
C LYS A 352 14.87 -9.37 7.48
N ALA A 353 14.69 -8.05 7.30
CA ALA A 353 13.43 -7.40 7.62
C ALA A 353 12.29 -7.91 6.73
N LEU A 354 12.55 -8.10 5.42
CA LEU A 354 11.56 -8.64 4.47
C LEU A 354 11.18 -10.09 4.76
N ASP A 355 12.12 -10.95 5.17
CA ASP A 355 11.85 -12.33 5.59
C ASP A 355 10.95 -12.36 6.83
N ILE A 356 11.30 -11.59 7.87
CA ILE A 356 10.49 -11.47 9.09
C ILE A 356 9.08 -10.99 8.77
N PHE A 357 8.97 -9.88 8.03
CA PHE A 357 7.68 -9.31 7.63
C PHE A 357 6.84 -10.32 6.83
N SER A 358 7.43 -10.98 5.84
CA SER A 358 6.70 -11.94 5.00
C SER A 358 6.24 -13.16 5.80
N LEU A 359 7.03 -13.60 6.79
CA LEU A 359 6.69 -14.69 7.69
C LEU A 359 5.55 -14.28 8.64
N GLU A 360 5.57 -13.06 9.18
CA GLU A 360 4.49 -12.52 10.01
C GLU A 360 3.19 -12.37 9.21
N MET A 361 3.27 -11.87 7.97
CA MET A 361 2.13 -11.82 7.06
C MET A 361 1.58 -13.23 6.81
N LEU A 362 2.43 -14.20 6.44
CA LEU A 362 2.00 -15.59 6.22
C LEU A 362 1.25 -16.17 7.43
N LYS A 363 1.85 -16.07 8.62
CA LYS A 363 1.23 -16.54 9.87
C LYS A 363 -0.10 -15.85 10.17
N SER A 364 -0.19 -14.56 9.85
CA SER A 364 -1.42 -13.79 10.06
C SER A 364 -2.53 -14.25 9.09
N TYR A 365 -2.19 -14.55 7.83
CA TYR A 365 -3.12 -15.11 6.86
C TYR A 365 -3.59 -16.52 7.24
N GLU A 366 -2.72 -17.36 7.80
CA GLU A 366 -3.07 -18.71 8.28
C GLU A 366 -4.08 -18.70 9.44
N GLN A 367 -4.18 -17.59 10.18
CA GLN A 367 -5.13 -17.42 11.28
C GLN A 367 -6.52 -16.97 10.82
N VAL A 368 -6.69 -16.59 9.55
CA VAL A 368 -7.98 -16.15 9.01
C VAL A 368 -8.91 -17.36 8.89
N ARG A 369 -10.07 -17.30 9.55
CA ARG A 369 -11.07 -18.38 9.46
C ARG A 369 -11.76 -18.32 8.11
N ILE A 370 -11.40 -19.25 7.24
CA ILE A 370 -12.03 -19.46 5.94
C ILE A 370 -12.94 -20.70 6.07
N PRO A 371 -14.24 -20.60 5.76
CA PRO A 371 -15.09 -21.79 5.72
C PRO A 371 -14.59 -22.71 4.60
N ASN A 372 -14.29 -23.96 4.94
CA ASN A 372 -13.95 -24.99 3.95
C ASN A 372 -15.14 -25.13 2.99
N GLY A 373 -14.88 -25.02 1.70
CA GLY A 373 -15.89 -25.38 0.69
C GLY A 373 -16.13 -26.87 0.78
N GLU A 374 -17.34 -27.26 1.17
CA GLU A 374 -17.89 -28.59 0.85
C GLU A 374 -18.25 -28.67 -0.63
#